data_AF-A0AAE2BKL8-F1
#
_entry.id   AF-A0AAE2BKL8-F1
#
_cell.length_a   1.000
_cell.length_b   1.000
_cell.length_c   1.000
_cell.angle_alpha   90.00
_cell.angle_beta   90.00
_cell.angle_gamma   90.00
#
_symmetry.space_group_name_H-M   'P 1'
#
loop_
_entity.id
_entity.type
_entity.pdbx_description
1 polymer ?
#
loop_
_entity_poly.entity_id
_entity_poly.type
_entity_poly.pdbx_seq_one_letter_code
_entity_poly.pdbx_strand_id
1 'polypeptide(L)'
;MFLTHQFPRIHFHFLISSFTFHKPTNLFLITSNLLSKPKPEPDSVPLPSPLSHFSTLTPTTATPSPPHEQESLQLSLETLFVPPETDVSTLQNAPLSARILKGSNIVLSKYAGDGVEIVNAEFVKSSVRTEDCPSDGMPEFALVGRSNVGKSSLLNSLVRRKRLALTSKKPGKTQCINHFRINDSWYLVDLPGYGYAAAPHELRTDWDKFTKDYFLNRSTLVSVFLLIDASIPAKQIDLEYASWLGQNQIPMTLIFTKCDKRKKKKNGGKTPEENVQDFQELIRGFFQTAPPWIMTSSVTNQGREEILLHMSQLRNYWLKH
;
A
#
# COMPACT_ATOMS: atom_id res chain seq x y z
N MET A 1 -34.08 -24.95 -14.03
CA MET A 1 -33.64 -24.91 -12.62
C MET A 1 -32.12 -24.88 -12.63
N PHE A 2 -31.53 -23.70 -12.84
CA PHE A 2 -30.08 -23.53 -12.91
C PHE A 2 -29.55 -23.18 -11.53
N LEU A 3 -28.83 -24.12 -10.90
CA LEU A 3 -28.08 -23.86 -9.68
C LEU A 3 -26.89 -22.97 -10.02
N THR A 4 -27.00 -21.69 -9.70
CA THR A 4 -25.84 -20.80 -9.58
C THR A 4 -25.15 -21.13 -8.26
N HIS A 5 -24.06 -21.91 -8.32
CA HIS A 5 -23.15 -22.03 -7.19
C HIS A 5 -22.45 -20.67 -6.99
N GLN A 6 -23.00 -19.84 -6.08
CA GLN A 6 -22.27 -18.72 -5.50
C GLN A 6 -21.15 -19.29 -4.63
N PHE A 7 -19.90 -19.16 -5.09
CA PHE A 7 -18.73 -19.37 -4.25
C PHE A 7 -18.71 -18.30 -3.13
N PRO A 8 -18.30 -18.66 -1.90
CA PRO A 8 -18.27 -17.73 -0.79
C PRO A 8 -17.30 -16.57 -1.09
N ARG A 9 -17.76 -15.33 -0.92
CA ARG A 9 -16.86 -14.17 -0.91
C ARG A 9 -15.88 -14.35 0.24
N ILE A 10 -14.59 -14.28 -0.06
CA ILE A 10 -13.55 -14.29 0.97
C ILE A 10 -13.62 -12.99 1.73
N HIS A 11 -14.32 -13.02 2.85
CA HIS A 11 -14.40 -11.90 3.77
C HIS A 11 -13.09 -11.81 4.56
N PHE A 12 -12.13 -11.03 4.03
CA PHE A 12 -11.18 -10.38 4.92
C PHE A 12 -11.98 -9.36 5.73
N HIS A 13 -12.15 -9.60 7.03
CA HIS A 13 -12.81 -8.66 7.94
C HIS A 13 -11.92 -7.43 8.12
N PHE A 14 -11.94 -6.52 7.15
CA PHE A 14 -11.59 -5.12 7.38
C PHE A 14 -12.84 -4.47 7.99
N LEU A 15 -12.94 -4.50 9.31
CA LEU A 15 -14.00 -3.76 9.99
C LEU A 15 -13.71 -2.25 9.79
N ILE A 16 -14.73 -1.48 9.41
CA ILE A 16 -14.62 -0.04 9.13
C ILE A 16 -15.49 0.70 10.14
N SER A 17 -14.97 1.78 10.73
CA SER A 17 -15.75 2.67 11.57
C SER A 17 -16.77 3.46 10.73
N SER A 18 -18.05 3.36 11.06
CA SER A 18 -19.11 4.14 10.42
C SER A 18 -18.99 5.62 10.83
N PHE A 19 -18.36 6.47 10.02
CA PHE A 19 -18.38 7.92 10.23
C PHE A 19 -18.95 8.65 9.02
N THR A 20 -20.00 9.42 9.27
CA THR A 20 -20.56 10.42 8.36
C THR A 20 -19.60 11.60 8.22
N PHE A 21 -19.32 11.98 6.99
CA PHE A 21 -18.49 13.14 6.64
C PHE A 21 -18.98 14.43 7.33
N HIS A 22 -18.09 15.11 8.05
CA HIS A 22 -18.21 16.55 8.32
C HIS A 22 -17.02 17.25 7.64
N LYS A 23 -17.34 18.20 6.75
CA LYS A 23 -16.34 19.08 6.11
C LYS A 23 -15.67 19.94 7.19
N PRO A 24 -14.33 20.00 7.27
CA PRO A 24 -13.69 21.04 8.05
C PRO A 24 -13.66 22.33 7.22
N THR A 25 -14.60 23.23 7.51
CA THR A 25 -14.43 24.65 7.21
C THR A 25 -13.51 25.24 8.27
N ASN A 26 -12.30 25.65 7.88
CA ASN A 26 -11.65 26.77 8.55
C ASN A 26 -10.89 27.61 7.52
N LEU A 27 -11.38 28.85 7.44
CA LEU A 27 -10.96 29.97 6.64
C LEU A 27 -9.73 30.60 7.31
N PHE A 28 -8.62 30.77 6.60
CA PHE A 28 -7.61 31.76 6.99
C PHE A 28 -7.32 32.66 5.80
N LEU A 29 -7.97 33.82 5.82
CA LEU A 29 -7.59 35.02 5.08
C LEU A 29 -6.31 35.57 5.73
N ILE A 30 -5.22 35.68 4.97
CA ILE A 30 -4.11 36.57 5.31
C ILE A 30 -3.81 37.42 4.08
N THR A 31 -4.06 38.72 4.24
CA THR A 31 -3.80 39.80 3.30
C THR A 31 -2.31 40.05 3.12
N SER A 32 -1.88 40.23 1.88
CA SER A 32 -0.57 40.72 1.47
C SER A 32 -0.49 42.26 1.53
N ASN A 33 0.61 42.81 2.04
CA ASN A 33 1.30 44.04 1.59
C ASN A 33 2.65 44.14 2.37
N LEU A 34 3.79 43.91 1.72
CA LEU A 34 4.74 44.91 1.16
C LEU A 34 5.50 45.73 2.24
N LEU A 35 6.80 45.47 2.46
CA LEU A 35 7.95 46.25 1.92
C LEU A 35 9.29 45.96 2.67
N SER A 36 10.36 45.78 1.88
CA SER A 36 11.78 46.18 2.05
C SER A 36 12.59 46.04 3.37
N LYS A 37 13.73 45.33 3.25
CA LYS A 37 14.99 45.32 4.05
C LYS A 37 15.69 46.71 4.14
N PRO A 38 16.64 47.02 5.08
CA PRO A 38 17.98 46.36 5.24
C PRO A 38 18.65 46.29 6.66
N LYS A 39 19.81 45.58 6.72
CA LYS A 39 20.84 45.38 7.81
C LYS A 39 21.83 46.61 7.88
N PRO A 40 22.89 46.78 8.74
CA PRO A 40 23.48 45.92 9.83
C PRO A 40 24.13 46.57 11.13
N GLU A 41 24.43 45.70 12.15
CA GLU A 41 25.57 45.62 13.15
C GLU A 41 25.94 46.76 14.16
N PRO A 42 26.77 46.53 15.23
CA PRO A 42 27.08 45.37 16.12
C PRO A 42 27.15 45.73 17.66
N ASP A 43 27.87 44.91 18.48
CA ASP A 43 28.30 45.06 19.91
C ASP A 43 27.38 44.43 20.99
N SER A 44 27.81 43.78 22.09
CA SER A 44 29.10 43.39 22.70
C SER A 44 28.79 42.39 23.86
N VAL A 45 29.77 41.59 24.28
CA VAL A 45 29.75 40.61 25.41
C VAL A 45 30.15 41.34 26.71
N PRO A 46 29.69 40.96 27.93
CA PRO A 46 30.48 40.06 28.80
C PRO A 46 29.70 39.14 29.80
N LEU A 47 30.34 38.02 30.18
CA LEU A 47 30.09 37.21 31.39
C LEU A 47 30.89 37.81 32.58
N PRO A 48 30.53 37.58 33.86
CA PRO A 48 31.06 36.41 34.60
C PRO A 48 30.15 35.80 35.71
N SER A 49 30.54 34.61 36.18
CA SER A 49 30.05 33.82 37.34
C SER A 49 30.69 34.29 38.68
N PRO A 50 30.72 33.55 39.85
CA PRO A 50 30.09 32.29 40.31
C PRO A 50 29.57 32.32 41.79
N LEU A 51 29.12 31.16 42.34
CA LEU A 51 29.31 30.59 43.72
C LEU A 51 28.15 29.62 44.07
N SER A 52 28.39 28.30 44.07
CA SER A 52 28.77 27.42 45.19
C SER A 52 27.62 27.00 46.12
N HIS A 53 27.34 25.70 46.24
CA HIS A 53 27.27 24.97 47.52
C HIS A 53 27.13 23.45 47.28
N PHE A 54 28.01 22.69 47.94
CA PHE A 54 28.03 21.24 48.08
C PHE A 54 26.98 20.75 49.08
N SER A 55 26.42 19.55 48.87
CA SER A 55 26.03 18.64 49.97
C SER A 55 25.97 17.18 49.52
N THR A 56 26.32 16.32 50.46
CA THR A 56 26.89 14.98 50.35
C THR A 56 25.83 13.86 50.32
N LEU A 57 26.27 12.70 49.82
CA LEU A 57 25.54 11.44 49.59
C LEU A 57 24.97 10.77 50.85
N THR A 58 23.89 10.00 50.69
CA THR A 58 23.76 8.61 51.20
C THR A 58 22.75 7.80 50.36
N PRO A 59 22.92 6.47 50.21
CA PRO A 59 22.17 5.65 49.25
C PRO A 59 21.03 4.86 49.92
N THR A 60 19.89 4.70 49.25
CA THR A 60 18.87 3.72 49.66
C THR A 60 18.30 3.00 48.43
N THR A 61 18.74 1.75 48.31
CA THR A 61 18.09 0.56 47.74
C THR A 61 17.01 0.75 46.67
N ALA A 62 17.38 0.40 45.43
CA ALA A 62 16.49 0.12 44.33
C ALA A 62 15.75 -1.22 44.53
N THR A 63 14.45 -1.23 44.31
CA THR A 63 13.67 -2.42 43.93
C THR A 63 13.26 -2.23 42.47
N PRO A 64 13.65 -3.10 41.52
CA PRO A 64 13.17 -2.96 40.14
C PRO A 64 11.80 -3.61 40.02
N SER A 65 10.75 -2.79 39.86
CA SER A 65 9.50 -3.21 39.23
C SER A 65 9.73 -3.43 37.72
N PRO A 66 9.22 -4.50 37.08
CA PRO A 66 9.49 -4.77 35.67
C PRO A 66 8.74 -3.76 34.77
N PRO A 67 9.33 -3.33 33.64
CA PRO A 67 8.72 -2.32 32.77
C PRO A 67 7.82 -2.95 31.71
N HIS A 68 6.64 -2.37 31.50
CA HIS A 68 6.03 -1.99 30.21
C HIS A 68 6.31 -2.81 28.92
N GLU A 69 6.36 -4.14 28.95
CA GLU A 69 6.43 -4.95 27.71
C GLU A 69 5.06 -5.25 27.08
N GLN A 70 3.96 -5.11 27.83
CA GLN A 70 2.64 -5.54 27.35
C GLN A 70 1.95 -4.52 26.42
N GLU A 71 2.09 -3.21 26.65
CA GLU A 71 1.49 -2.17 25.78
C GLU A 71 2.23 -2.00 24.44
N SER A 72 3.55 -2.16 24.43
CA SER A 72 4.37 -1.98 23.23
C SER A 72 4.17 -3.09 22.20
N LEU A 73 3.93 -4.33 22.66
CA LEU A 73 3.63 -5.47 21.80
C LEU A 73 2.21 -5.39 21.21
N GLN A 74 1.24 -4.87 21.95
CA GLN A 74 -0.14 -4.76 21.48
C GLN A 74 -0.27 -3.75 20.33
N LEU A 75 0.39 -2.59 20.45
CA LEU A 75 0.52 -1.59 19.38
C LEU A 75 1.28 -2.12 18.16
N SER A 76 2.19 -3.09 18.34
CA SER A 76 2.92 -3.71 17.23
C SER A 76 2.02 -4.63 16.38
N LEU A 77 1.10 -5.37 17.00
CA LEU A 77 0.20 -6.29 16.28
C LEU A 77 -0.88 -5.57 15.47
N GLU A 78 -1.43 -4.46 15.97
CA GLU A 78 -2.44 -3.66 15.26
C GLU A 78 -1.92 -3.08 13.93
N THR A 79 -0.59 -2.93 13.82
CA THR A 79 0.06 -2.45 12.60
C THR A 79 0.38 -3.56 11.60
N LEU A 80 0.38 -4.82 12.04
CA LEU A 80 0.68 -5.98 11.21
C LEU A 80 -0.57 -6.51 10.54
N PHE A 81 -0.44 -6.83 9.26
CA PHE A 81 -1.41 -7.65 8.57
C PHE A 81 -1.12 -9.13 8.87
N VAL A 82 -2.04 -9.75 9.60
CA VAL A 82 -2.01 -11.16 9.93
C VAL A 82 -3.01 -11.90 9.02
N PRO A 83 -2.54 -12.77 8.12
CA PRO A 83 -3.42 -13.57 7.27
C PRO A 83 -4.32 -14.49 8.10
N PRO A 84 -5.50 -14.89 7.58
CA PRO A 84 -6.39 -15.81 8.26
C PRO A 84 -5.71 -17.13 8.65
N GLU A 85 -6.12 -17.70 9.78
CA GLU A 85 -5.57 -18.94 10.35
C GLU A 85 -4.05 -18.92 10.62
N THR A 86 -3.44 -17.74 10.73
CA THR A 86 -2.05 -17.60 11.19
C THR A 86 -2.00 -17.71 12.70
N ASP A 87 -1.20 -18.64 13.22
CA ASP A 87 -1.01 -18.79 14.66
C ASP A 87 -0.07 -17.69 15.20
N VAL A 88 -0.68 -16.64 15.76
CA VAL A 88 -0.01 -15.48 16.36
C VAL A 88 0.66 -15.84 17.70
N SER A 89 0.23 -16.91 18.38
CA SER A 89 0.86 -17.30 19.66
C SER A 89 2.32 -17.69 19.48
N THR A 90 2.66 -18.25 18.31
CA THR A 90 4.03 -18.58 17.95
C THR A 90 4.90 -17.36 17.60
N LEU A 91 4.30 -16.19 17.35
CA LEU A 91 5.03 -14.93 17.10
C LEU A 91 5.67 -14.38 18.39
N GLN A 92 5.22 -14.81 19.57
CA GLN A 92 5.78 -14.39 20.86
C GLN A 92 7.11 -15.09 21.18
N ASN A 93 7.39 -16.26 20.58
CA ASN A 93 8.48 -17.14 20.98
C ASN A 93 9.62 -17.26 19.93
N ALA A 94 9.53 -16.56 18.80
CA ALA A 94 10.53 -16.58 17.73
C ALA A 94 10.88 -15.15 17.27
N PRO A 95 12.05 -14.90 16.67
CA PRO A 95 12.39 -13.57 16.15
C PRO A 95 11.36 -13.13 15.09
N LEU A 96 10.57 -12.11 15.39
CA LEU A 96 9.51 -11.55 14.52
C LEU A 96 10.01 -11.24 13.09
N SER A 97 11.29 -10.87 12.95
CA SER A 97 11.94 -10.57 11.67
C SER A 97 12.02 -11.74 10.70
N ALA A 98 11.95 -12.99 11.17
CA ALA A 98 11.99 -14.17 10.30
C ALA A 98 10.64 -14.50 9.65
N ARG A 99 9.54 -13.90 10.15
CA ARG A 99 8.17 -14.21 9.73
C ARG A 99 7.43 -13.04 9.10
N ILE A 100 7.98 -11.84 9.16
CA ILE A 100 7.41 -10.67 8.47
C ILE A 100 8.13 -10.48 7.14
N LEU A 101 7.36 -10.32 6.06
CA LEU A 101 7.90 -10.02 4.75
C LEU A 101 8.70 -8.71 4.80
N LYS A 102 9.93 -8.73 4.26
CA LYS A 102 10.84 -7.59 4.34
C LYS A 102 10.24 -6.35 3.65
N GLY A 103 10.30 -5.20 4.32
CA GLY A 103 9.76 -3.94 3.77
C GLY A 103 8.24 -3.97 3.61
N SER A 104 7.54 -4.64 4.53
CA SER A 104 6.09 -4.79 4.57
C SER A 104 5.59 -4.80 6.03
N ASN A 105 4.27 -4.86 6.22
CA ASN A 105 3.64 -5.25 7.50
C ASN A 105 3.02 -6.65 7.46
N ILE A 106 3.38 -7.50 6.51
CA ILE A 106 2.68 -8.76 6.26
C ILE A 106 3.38 -9.92 6.95
N VAL A 107 2.62 -10.66 7.76
CA VAL A 107 3.09 -11.90 8.37
C VAL A 107 2.95 -13.07 7.38
N LEU A 108 3.95 -13.94 7.36
CA LEU A 108 3.93 -15.22 6.67
C LEU A 108 3.09 -16.23 7.46
N SER A 109 2.09 -16.79 6.79
CA SER A 109 1.26 -17.88 7.29
C SER A 109 1.70 -19.23 6.74
N LYS A 110 1.07 -20.30 7.21
CA LYS A 110 1.23 -21.66 6.64
C LYS A 110 0.82 -21.78 5.16
N TYR A 111 0.10 -20.79 4.63
CA TYR A 111 -0.29 -20.73 3.21
C TYR A 111 0.79 -20.15 2.32
N ALA A 112 1.80 -19.51 2.91
CA ALA A 112 3.01 -19.14 2.20
C ALA A 112 3.75 -20.44 1.84
N GLY A 113 3.43 -21.01 0.68
CA GLY A 113 4.19 -22.12 0.09
C GLY A 113 5.57 -21.65 -0.37
N ASP A 114 6.30 -22.52 -1.04
CA ASP A 114 7.55 -22.13 -1.71
C ASP A 114 7.25 -21.00 -2.70
N GLY A 115 8.10 -19.95 -2.71
CA GLY A 115 7.87 -18.73 -3.48
C GLY A 115 7.45 -19.03 -4.92
N VAL A 116 6.35 -18.42 -5.38
CA VAL A 116 5.79 -18.72 -6.71
C VAL A 116 6.79 -18.33 -7.78
N GLU A 117 7.54 -19.31 -8.27
CA GLU A 117 8.37 -19.14 -9.43
C GLU A 117 7.46 -18.91 -10.64
N ILE A 118 7.64 -17.79 -11.33
CA ILE A 118 6.93 -17.52 -12.58
C ILE A 118 7.73 -18.13 -13.71
N VAL A 119 7.26 -19.28 -14.19
CA VAL A 119 7.82 -20.02 -15.32
C VAL A 119 7.24 -19.46 -16.63
N ASN A 120 5.92 -19.30 -16.69
CA ASN A 120 5.18 -18.85 -17.87
C ASN A 120 4.26 -17.66 -17.56
N ALA A 121 4.18 -16.73 -18.52
CA ALA A 121 3.30 -15.55 -18.43
C ALA A 121 2.81 -15.15 -19.83
N GLU A 122 1.53 -15.34 -20.12
CA GLU A 122 0.95 -15.11 -21.45
C GLU A 122 -0.07 -13.99 -21.42
N PHE A 123 -0.07 -13.10 -22.41
CA PHE A 123 -1.18 -12.17 -22.63
C PHE A 123 -2.35 -12.93 -23.27
N VAL A 124 -3.50 -12.92 -22.60
CA VAL A 124 -4.69 -13.65 -23.07
C VAL A 124 -5.64 -12.74 -23.84
N LYS A 125 -6.07 -11.64 -23.22
CA LYS A 125 -7.07 -10.74 -23.84
C LYS A 125 -7.09 -9.36 -23.20
N SER A 126 -7.57 -8.38 -23.97
CA SER A 126 -7.99 -7.06 -23.50
C SER A 126 -9.51 -6.96 -23.59
N SER A 127 -10.14 -6.55 -22.49
CA SER A 127 -11.60 -6.43 -22.39
C SER A 127 -12.01 -5.03 -21.95
N VAL A 128 -13.08 -4.49 -22.53
CA VAL A 128 -13.63 -3.16 -22.16
C VAL A 128 -14.76 -3.30 -21.14
N ARG A 129 -15.41 -4.47 -21.10
CA ARG A 129 -16.46 -4.81 -20.14
C ARG A 129 -16.08 -6.04 -19.33
N THR A 130 -16.58 -6.09 -18.09
CA THR A 130 -16.36 -7.22 -17.16
C THR A 130 -16.84 -8.55 -17.75
N GLU A 131 -17.97 -8.54 -18.46
CA GLU A 131 -18.57 -9.69 -19.16
C GLU A 131 -17.69 -10.28 -20.27
N ASP A 132 -16.77 -9.49 -20.86
CA ASP A 132 -15.86 -9.95 -21.91
C ASP A 132 -14.55 -10.56 -21.36
N CYS A 133 -14.35 -10.51 -20.04
CA CYS A 133 -13.17 -11.05 -19.36
C CYS A 133 -13.20 -12.59 -19.38
N PRO A 134 -12.04 -13.27 -19.29
CA PRO A 134 -11.99 -14.73 -19.16
C PRO A 134 -12.96 -15.24 -18.07
N SER A 135 -13.59 -16.40 -18.25
CA SER A 135 -14.59 -16.91 -17.29
C SER A 135 -14.29 -18.36 -16.87
N ASP A 136 -13.01 -18.75 -16.93
CA ASP A 136 -12.51 -20.08 -16.59
C ASP A 136 -12.37 -20.32 -15.07
N GLY A 137 -12.70 -19.33 -14.24
CA GLY A 137 -12.76 -19.46 -12.78
C GLY A 137 -11.41 -19.35 -12.07
N MET A 138 -10.33 -19.00 -12.78
CA MET A 138 -9.00 -18.91 -12.17
C MET A 138 -8.87 -17.70 -11.24
N PRO A 139 -8.09 -17.81 -10.15
CA PRO A 139 -7.86 -16.69 -9.23
C PRO A 139 -7.19 -15.49 -9.91
N GLU A 140 -7.58 -14.27 -9.53
CA GLU A 140 -7.11 -13.03 -10.17
C GLU A 140 -6.50 -12.05 -9.16
N PHE A 141 -5.37 -11.47 -9.55
CA PHE A 141 -4.75 -10.35 -8.85
C PHE A 141 -4.76 -9.12 -9.74
N ALA A 142 -5.48 -8.09 -9.31
CA ALA A 142 -5.70 -6.89 -10.11
C ALA A 142 -4.70 -5.79 -9.75
N LEU A 143 -3.96 -5.27 -10.73
CA LEU A 143 -3.10 -4.11 -10.58
C LEU A 143 -3.87 -2.84 -10.96
N VAL A 144 -3.94 -1.87 -10.05
CA VAL A 144 -4.51 -0.56 -10.30
C VAL A 144 -3.68 0.52 -9.61
N GLY A 145 -3.72 1.74 -10.10
CA GLY A 145 -2.97 2.86 -9.53
C GLY A 145 -2.97 4.05 -10.46
N ARG A 146 -2.48 5.19 -10.00
CA ARG A 146 -2.43 6.40 -10.82
C ARG A 146 -1.63 6.19 -12.11
N SER A 147 -2.00 6.95 -13.13
CA SER A 147 -1.18 7.09 -14.33
C SER A 147 0.29 7.39 -13.97
N ASN A 148 1.22 6.64 -14.58
CA ASN A 148 2.67 6.68 -14.34
C ASN A 148 3.15 6.30 -12.92
N VAL A 149 2.33 5.63 -12.10
CA VAL A 149 2.76 5.11 -10.79
C VAL A 149 3.80 3.98 -10.89
N GLY A 150 3.90 3.31 -12.05
CA GLY A 150 4.83 2.20 -12.26
C GLY A 150 4.16 0.83 -12.45
N LYS A 151 2.83 0.79 -12.66
CA LYS A 151 2.04 -0.44 -12.85
C LYS A 151 2.61 -1.43 -13.87
N SER A 152 2.79 -1.01 -15.12
CA SER A 152 3.35 -1.89 -16.16
C SER A 152 4.81 -2.27 -15.89
N SER A 153 5.58 -1.41 -15.20
CA SER A 153 6.96 -1.73 -14.80
C SER A 153 7.00 -2.79 -13.70
N LEU A 154 6.10 -2.70 -12.72
CA LEU A 154 5.93 -3.71 -11.69
C LEU A 154 5.49 -5.04 -12.29
N LEU A 155 4.47 -5.03 -13.16
CA LEU A 155 4.00 -6.22 -13.88
C LEU A 155 5.14 -6.94 -14.58
N ASN A 156 5.91 -6.21 -15.41
CA ASN A 156 7.05 -6.75 -16.12
C ASN A 156 8.17 -7.27 -15.18
N SER A 157 8.37 -6.62 -14.03
CA SER A 157 9.34 -7.05 -13.01
C SER A 157 8.89 -8.36 -12.31
N LEU A 158 7.61 -8.49 -11.96
CA LEU A 158 7.06 -9.72 -11.37
C LEU A 158 7.29 -10.91 -12.30
N VAL A 159 6.85 -10.80 -13.55
CA VAL A 159 6.94 -11.88 -14.55
C VAL A 159 8.33 -12.04 -15.18
N ARG A 160 9.31 -11.20 -14.82
CA ARG A 160 10.66 -11.15 -15.42
C ARG A 160 10.68 -11.05 -16.96
N ARG A 161 9.71 -10.35 -17.56
CA ARG A 161 9.65 -10.11 -19.02
C ARG A 161 9.62 -8.62 -19.32
N LYS A 162 10.52 -8.14 -20.18
CA LYS A 162 10.71 -6.70 -20.43
C LYS A 162 9.58 -6.02 -21.21
N ARG A 163 8.70 -6.78 -21.89
CA ARG A 163 7.71 -6.23 -22.84
C ARG A 163 6.38 -6.98 -22.84
N LEU A 164 6.04 -7.69 -21.76
CA LEU A 164 4.73 -8.35 -21.68
C LEU A 164 3.63 -7.29 -21.56
N ALA A 165 3.80 -6.33 -20.65
CA ALA A 165 3.00 -5.11 -20.60
C ALA A 165 3.74 -3.93 -21.26
N LEU A 166 3.02 -3.14 -22.05
CA LEU A 166 3.57 -1.96 -22.71
C LEU A 166 3.85 -0.84 -21.69
N THR A 167 5.12 -0.55 -21.42
CA THR A 167 5.53 0.58 -20.56
C THR A 167 5.66 1.87 -21.37
N SER A 168 5.03 2.97 -20.95
CA SER A 168 5.24 4.30 -21.56
C SER A 168 5.29 5.40 -20.51
N LYS A 169 6.02 6.49 -20.82
CA LYS A 169 6.01 7.73 -20.04
C LYS A 169 4.76 8.58 -20.30
N LYS A 170 4.11 8.41 -21.47
CA LYS A 170 2.85 9.08 -21.80
C LYS A 170 1.71 8.37 -21.07
N PRO A 171 0.93 9.04 -20.21
CA PRO A 171 -0.14 8.38 -19.50
C PRO A 171 -1.37 8.08 -20.39
N GLY A 172 -2.28 7.22 -19.93
CA GLY A 172 -3.52 6.89 -20.66
C GLY A 172 -3.45 5.76 -21.70
N LYS A 173 -2.40 4.92 -21.69
CA LYS A 173 -2.27 3.81 -22.66
C LYS A 173 -3.11 2.58 -22.33
N THR A 174 -3.22 2.22 -21.05
CA THR A 174 -4.10 1.11 -20.63
C THR A 174 -5.53 1.64 -20.58
N GLN A 175 -6.33 1.32 -21.59
CA GLN A 175 -7.75 1.72 -21.72
C GLN A 175 -8.71 0.54 -21.55
N CYS A 176 -8.16 -0.67 -21.43
CA CYS A 176 -8.87 -1.92 -21.30
C CYS A 176 -8.33 -2.69 -20.08
N ILE A 177 -9.10 -3.66 -19.62
CA ILE A 177 -8.70 -4.66 -18.63
C ILE A 177 -7.86 -5.73 -19.36
N ASN A 178 -6.57 -5.80 -19.08
CA ASN A 178 -5.69 -6.78 -19.74
C ASN A 178 -5.42 -7.98 -18.81
N HIS A 179 -5.69 -9.18 -19.30
CA HIS A 179 -5.46 -10.42 -18.56
C HIS A 179 -4.17 -11.08 -18.99
N PHE A 180 -3.29 -11.35 -18.03
CA PHE A 180 -2.06 -12.11 -18.23
C PHE A 180 -2.13 -13.42 -17.44
N ARG A 181 -2.17 -14.55 -18.13
CA ARG A 181 -2.22 -15.88 -17.51
C ARG A 181 -0.82 -16.26 -17.04
N ILE A 182 -0.69 -16.62 -15.77
CA ILE A 182 0.57 -16.95 -15.14
C ILE A 182 0.58 -18.43 -14.73
N ASN A 183 1.61 -19.17 -15.15
CA ASN A 183 1.78 -20.60 -14.90
C ASN A 183 0.49 -21.42 -15.10
N ASP A 184 -0.32 -21.04 -16.11
CA ASP A 184 -1.60 -21.66 -16.45
C ASP A 184 -2.62 -21.81 -15.31
N SER A 185 -2.45 -21.09 -14.20
CA SER A 185 -3.17 -21.34 -12.94
C SER A 185 -3.82 -20.11 -12.30
N TRP A 186 -3.44 -18.90 -12.70
CA TRP A 186 -4.02 -17.65 -12.17
C TRP A 186 -3.76 -16.48 -13.13
N TYR A 187 -4.46 -15.37 -12.91
CA TYR A 187 -4.31 -14.16 -13.71
C TYR A 187 -3.68 -13.00 -12.94
N LEU A 188 -2.76 -12.32 -13.59
CA LEU A 188 -2.39 -10.94 -13.27
C LEU A 188 -3.18 -10.02 -14.20
N VAL A 189 -3.96 -9.11 -13.63
CA VAL A 189 -4.89 -8.27 -14.38
C VAL A 189 -4.44 -6.82 -14.33
N ASP A 190 -4.16 -6.21 -15.48
CA ASP A 190 -3.74 -4.81 -15.59
C ASP A 190 -4.94 -3.92 -15.92
N LEU A 191 -5.41 -3.14 -14.95
CA LEU A 191 -6.53 -2.21 -15.14
C LEU A 191 -6.03 -0.81 -15.56
N PRO A 192 -6.89 0.00 -16.20
CA PRO A 192 -6.60 1.41 -16.46
C PRO A 192 -6.24 2.16 -15.18
N GLY A 193 -5.32 3.12 -15.30
CA GLY A 193 -4.94 3.95 -14.17
C GLY A 193 -5.89 5.13 -13.95
N TYR A 194 -6.22 5.43 -12.70
CA TYR A 194 -7.05 6.57 -12.34
C TYR A 194 -6.27 7.91 -12.33
N GLY A 195 -6.99 9.02 -12.23
CA GLY A 195 -6.42 10.36 -12.08
C GLY A 195 -5.74 10.93 -13.34
N TYR A 196 -5.98 10.35 -14.53
CA TYR A 196 -5.40 10.87 -15.78
C TYR A 196 -6.18 12.08 -16.29
N ALA A 197 -5.79 13.28 -15.86
CA ALA A 197 -6.47 14.53 -16.17
C ALA A 197 -6.53 14.89 -17.68
N ALA A 198 -5.64 14.33 -18.51
CA ALA A 198 -5.59 14.67 -19.94
C ALA A 198 -6.53 13.82 -20.82
N ALA A 199 -7.20 12.80 -20.28
CA ALA A 199 -8.29 12.13 -20.98
C ALA A 199 -9.60 12.95 -20.90
N PRO A 200 -10.45 12.92 -21.94
CA PRO A 200 -11.79 13.49 -21.89
C PRO A 200 -12.57 13.03 -20.66
N HIS A 201 -13.44 13.90 -20.13
CA HIS A 201 -14.21 13.60 -18.91
C HIS A 201 -15.08 12.34 -19.06
N GLU A 202 -15.73 12.16 -20.21
CA GLU A 202 -16.56 10.99 -20.53
C GLU A 202 -15.74 9.70 -20.43
N LEU A 203 -14.59 9.66 -21.11
CA LEU A 203 -13.69 8.50 -21.10
C LEU A 203 -13.17 8.17 -19.69
N ARG A 204 -12.90 9.20 -18.87
CA ARG A 204 -12.53 9.00 -17.45
C ARG A 204 -13.67 8.40 -16.64
N THR A 205 -14.88 8.86 -16.88
CA THR A 205 -16.09 8.37 -16.20
C THR A 205 -16.36 6.93 -16.58
N ASP A 206 -16.18 6.57 -17.85
CA ASP A 206 -16.34 5.20 -18.34
C ASP A 206 -15.30 4.26 -17.74
N TRP A 207 -14.02 4.67 -17.70
CA TRP A 207 -12.95 3.88 -17.08
C TRP A 207 -13.20 3.63 -15.60
N ASP A 208 -13.60 4.66 -14.88
CA ASP A 208 -13.92 4.54 -13.46
C ASP A 208 -15.13 3.62 -13.26
N LYS A 209 -16.15 3.73 -14.12
CA LYS A 209 -17.35 2.89 -14.07
C LYS A 209 -17.03 1.42 -14.29
N PHE A 210 -16.33 1.04 -15.38
CA PHE A 210 -16.07 -0.38 -15.63
C PHE A 210 -15.02 -0.97 -14.69
N THR A 211 -14.06 -0.18 -14.22
CA THR A 211 -13.06 -0.64 -13.25
C THR A 211 -13.73 -0.97 -11.91
N LYS A 212 -14.64 -0.10 -11.46
CA LYS A 212 -15.44 -0.34 -10.25
C LYS A 212 -16.40 -1.52 -10.44
N ASP A 213 -17.06 -1.62 -11.58
CA ASP A 213 -17.91 -2.76 -11.93
C ASP A 213 -17.15 -4.08 -11.86
N TYR A 214 -15.94 -4.14 -12.44
CA TYR A 214 -15.07 -5.30 -12.36
C TYR A 214 -14.77 -5.65 -10.89
N PHE A 215 -14.38 -4.70 -10.04
CA PHE A 215 -14.10 -5.02 -8.63
C PHE A 215 -15.32 -5.48 -7.83
N LEU A 216 -16.52 -4.97 -8.13
CA LEU A 216 -17.73 -5.33 -7.40
C LEU A 216 -18.29 -6.70 -7.82
N ASN A 217 -18.09 -7.08 -9.09
CA ASN A 217 -18.75 -8.23 -9.70
C ASN A 217 -17.83 -9.41 -10.01
N ARG A 218 -16.50 -9.25 -9.92
CA ARG A 218 -15.55 -10.32 -10.23
C ARG A 218 -15.33 -11.26 -9.05
N SER A 219 -16.06 -12.38 -9.02
CA SER A 219 -15.96 -13.38 -7.95
C SER A 219 -14.59 -14.07 -7.85
N THR A 220 -13.82 -14.12 -8.93
CA THR A 220 -12.47 -14.70 -9.00
C THR A 220 -11.38 -13.75 -8.50
N LEU A 221 -11.71 -12.50 -8.18
CA LEU A 221 -10.77 -11.50 -7.70
C LEU A 221 -10.30 -11.85 -6.27
N VAL A 222 -9.04 -12.21 -6.13
CA VAL A 222 -8.41 -12.55 -4.85
C VAL A 222 -8.02 -11.28 -4.09
N SER A 223 -7.36 -10.35 -4.77
CA SER A 223 -6.92 -9.08 -4.18
C SER A 223 -6.62 -8.04 -5.26
N VAL A 224 -6.91 -6.79 -4.94
CA VAL A 224 -6.46 -5.61 -5.67
C VAL A 224 -5.11 -5.16 -5.12
N PHE A 225 -4.12 -5.02 -5.97
CA PHE A 225 -2.85 -4.37 -5.67
C PHE A 225 -2.96 -2.90 -6.09
N LEU A 226 -3.18 -2.05 -5.10
CA LEU A 226 -3.29 -0.60 -5.27
C LEU A 226 -1.89 0.02 -5.19
N LEU A 227 -1.38 0.48 -6.33
CA LEU A 227 -0.03 1.01 -6.43
C LEU A 227 0.01 2.49 -6.04
N ILE A 228 0.96 2.83 -5.17
CA ILE A 228 1.21 4.18 -4.65
C ILE A 228 2.67 4.58 -4.91
N ASP A 229 2.92 5.77 -5.45
CA ASP A 229 4.29 6.24 -5.72
C ASP A 229 4.96 6.73 -4.43
N ALA A 230 5.91 5.97 -3.88
CA ALA A 230 6.61 6.31 -2.64
C ALA A 230 7.63 7.45 -2.79
N SER A 231 7.96 7.86 -4.02
CA SER A 231 8.94 8.93 -4.26
C SER A 231 8.38 10.34 -4.06
N ILE A 232 7.08 10.44 -3.77
CA ILE A 232 6.35 11.69 -3.57
C ILE A 232 5.44 11.62 -2.34
N PRO A 233 5.02 12.77 -1.77
CA PRO A 233 4.01 12.79 -0.72
C PRO A 233 2.69 12.18 -1.19
N ALA A 234 1.98 11.55 -0.24
CA ALA A 234 0.65 10.97 -0.42
C ALA A 234 -0.28 11.91 -1.20
N LYS A 235 -1.08 11.34 -2.11
CA LYS A 235 -2.11 12.09 -2.82
C LYS A 235 -3.48 11.72 -2.32
N GLN A 236 -4.32 12.74 -2.23
CA GLN A 236 -5.71 12.60 -1.81
C GLN A 236 -6.47 11.55 -2.64
N ILE A 237 -6.30 11.57 -3.97
CA ILE A 237 -6.94 10.59 -4.86
C ILE A 237 -6.52 9.14 -4.57
N ASP A 238 -5.30 8.90 -4.07
CA ASP A 238 -4.84 7.56 -3.70
C ASP A 238 -5.51 7.08 -2.41
N LEU A 239 -5.65 7.97 -1.42
CA LEU A 239 -6.35 7.71 -0.16
C LEU A 239 -7.85 7.47 -0.38
N GLU A 240 -8.48 8.28 -1.22
CA GLU A 240 -9.90 8.14 -1.58
C GLU A 240 -10.16 6.82 -2.31
N TYR A 241 -9.26 6.41 -3.21
CA TYR A 241 -9.37 5.14 -3.91
C TYR A 241 -9.24 3.95 -2.95
N ALA A 242 -8.25 4.00 -2.05
CA ALA A 242 -8.09 2.97 -1.03
C ALA A 242 -9.31 2.89 -0.10
N SER A 243 -9.82 4.05 0.35
CA SER A 243 -11.03 4.15 1.16
C SER A 243 -12.25 3.55 0.45
N TRP A 244 -12.43 3.84 -0.85
CA TRP A 244 -13.51 3.26 -1.65
C TRP A 244 -13.40 1.73 -1.75
N LEU A 245 -12.20 1.18 -1.97
CA LEU A 245 -11.98 -0.28 -1.97
C LEU A 245 -12.35 -0.88 -0.61
N GLY A 246 -11.91 -0.26 0.47
CA GLY A 246 -12.24 -0.66 1.84
C GLY A 246 -13.75 -0.65 2.10
N GLN A 247 -14.43 0.46 1.83
CA GLN A 247 -15.87 0.63 2.05
C GLN A 247 -16.71 -0.40 1.31
N ASN A 248 -16.26 -0.85 0.13
CA ASN A 248 -16.92 -1.89 -0.66
C ASN A 248 -16.43 -3.31 -0.33
N GLN A 249 -15.64 -3.47 0.73
CA GLN A 249 -15.08 -4.76 1.18
C GLN A 249 -14.30 -5.49 0.09
N ILE A 250 -13.64 -4.74 -0.80
CA ILE A 250 -12.81 -5.31 -1.86
C ILE A 250 -11.43 -5.61 -1.24
N PRO A 251 -10.96 -6.87 -1.25
CA PRO A 251 -9.65 -7.20 -0.70
C PRO A 251 -8.56 -6.43 -1.41
N MET A 252 -7.67 -5.79 -0.66
CA MET A 252 -6.59 -4.98 -1.24
C MET A 252 -5.26 -5.13 -0.50
N THR A 253 -4.17 -4.92 -1.23
CA THR A 253 -2.81 -4.74 -0.71
C THR A 253 -2.21 -3.48 -1.34
N LEU A 254 -1.66 -2.60 -0.51
CA LEU A 254 -0.99 -1.38 -0.97
C LEU A 254 0.42 -1.74 -1.47
N ILE A 255 0.74 -1.34 -2.69
CA ILE A 255 2.08 -1.54 -3.25
C ILE A 255 2.77 -0.20 -3.43
N PHE A 256 3.72 0.10 -2.55
CA PHE A 256 4.52 1.31 -2.63
C PHE A 256 5.61 1.12 -3.67
N THR A 257 5.53 1.84 -4.79
CA THR A 257 6.46 1.73 -5.91
C THR A 257 7.55 2.79 -5.86
N LYS A 258 8.62 2.56 -6.65
CA LYS A 258 9.73 3.50 -6.85
C LYS A 258 10.49 3.84 -5.56
N CYS A 259 10.62 2.87 -4.65
CA CYS A 259 11.40 3.04 -3.42
C CYS A 259 12.91 3.26 -3.68
N ASP A 260 13.39 3.10 -4.92
CA ASP A 260 14.73 3.51 -5.35
C ASP A 260 14.87 5.03 -5.59
N LYS A 261 13.75 5.78 -5.63
CA LYS A 261 13.75 7.18 -6.04
C LYS A 261 13.45 8.11 -4.88
N ARG A 262 14.30 9.11 -4.73
CA ARG A 262 14.06 10.28 -3.87
C ARG A 262 13.89 11.52 -4.72
N LYS A 263 12.76 12.22 -4.60
CA LYS A 263 12.58 13.51 -5.29
C LYS A 263 13.53 14.54 -4.66
N LYS A 264 14.57 14.93 -5.40
CA LYS A 264 15.50 15.99 -4.98
C LYS A 264 14.72 17.30 -4.82
N LYS A 265 14.64 17.83 -3.60
CA LYS A 265 14.23 19.20 -3.29
C LYS A 265 15.46 19.95 -2.77
N LYS A 266 15.42 21.29 -2.79
CA LYS A 266 16.50 22.17 -2.35
C LYS A 266 17.01 21.85 -0.93
N ASN A 267 16.15 21.28 -0.06
CA ASN A 267 16.47 20.91 1.32
C ASN A 267 16.51 19.38 1.56
N GLY A 268 16.61 18.56 0.50
CA GLY A 268 16.41 17.11 0.58
C GLY A 268 14.93 16.76 0.70
N GLY A 269 14.33 16.10 -0.30
CA GLY A 269 12.94 15.64 -0.19
C GLY A 269 12.81 14.52 0.84
N LYS A 270 11.60 14.19 1.29
CA LYS A 270 11.36 13.00 2.12
C LYS A 270 11.86 11.72 1.42
N THR A 271 12.39 10.76 2.17
CA THR A 271 12.72 9.44 1.65
C THR A 271 11.44 8.66 1.34
N PRO A 272 11.53 7.59 0.54
CA PRO A 272 10.40 6.69 0.31
C PRO A 272 9.80 6.14 1.61
N GLU A 273 10.64 5.76 2.58
CA GLU A 273 10.22 5.25 3.89
C GLU A 273 9.38 6.29 4.64
N GLU A 274 9.84 7.55 4.68
CA GLU A 274 9.10 8.65 5.32
C GLU A 274 7.75 8.91 4.63
N ASN A 275 7.69 8.88 3.28
CA ASN A 275 6.41 9.05 2.57
C ASN A 275 5.46 7.86 2.78
N VAL A 276 5.99 6.64 2.94
CA VAL A 276 5.19 5.44 3.25
C VAL A 276 4.59 5.57 4.64
N GLN A 277 5.38 6.00 5.62
CA GLN A 277 4.90 6.27 6.99
C GLN A 277 3.81 7.34 7.00
N ASP A 278 4.02 8.48 6.34
CA ASP A 278 3.00 9.53 6.20
C ASP A 278 1.70 8.95 5.59
N PHE A 279 1.81 8.15 4.53
CA PHE A 279 0.64 7.55 3.88
C PHE A 279 -0.10 6.60 4.84
N GLN A 280 0.62 5.81 5.62
CA GLN A 280 0.06 4.90 6.61
C GLN A 280 -0.67 5.65 7.73
N GLU A 281 -0.10 6.74 8.22
CA GLU A 281 -0.75 7.58 9.23
C GLU A 281 -2.05 8.18 8.70
N LEU A 282 -2.03 8.70 7.47
CA LEU A 282 -3.21 9.25 6.82
C LEU A 282 -4.29 8.20 6.58
N ILE A 283 -3.89 6.99 6.17
CA ILE A 283 -4.87 5.95 5.83
C ILE A 283 -5.49 5.28 7.06
N ARG A 284 -4.80 5.26 8.21
CA ARG A 284 -5.34 4.71 9.48
C ARG A 284 -6.68 5.31 9.87
N GLY A 285 -6.96 6.57 9.52
CA GLY A 285 -8.26 7.18 9.75
C GLY A 285 -9.44 6.53 9.02
N PHE A 286 -9.19 5.67 8.03
CA PHE A 286 -10.22 5.00 7.23
C PHE A 286 -10.38 3.50 7.54
N PHE A 287 -9.47 2.89 8.31
CA PHE A 287 -9.44 1.44 8.53
C PHE A 287 -9.23 1.12 10.00
N GLN A 288 -9.97 0.15 10.56
CA GLN A 288 -9.71 -0.31 11.93
C GLN A 288 -8.41 -1.12 12.02
N THR A 289 -8.14 -1.94 11.00
CA THR A 289 -6.89 -2.71 10.86
C THR A 289 -6.08 -2.16 9.71
N ALA A 290 -4.77 -1.97 9.91
CA ALA A 290 -3.89 -1.48 8.85
C ALA A 290 -3.97 -2.39 7.61
N PRO A 291 -4.21 -1.83 6.40
CA PRO A 291 -4.19 -2.63 5.19
C PRO A 291 -2.80 -3.24 4.98
N PRO A 292 -2.69 -4.44 4.37
CA PRO A 292 -1.40 -5.01 4.03
C PRO A 292 -0.68 -4.10 3.04
N TRP A 293 0.63 -3.93 3.20
CA TRP A 293 1.43 -3.11 2.30
C TRP A 293 2.82 -3.67 2.07
N ILE A 294 3.39 -3.42 0.89
CA ILE A 294 4.75 -3.85 0.51
C ILE A 294 5.48 -2.70 -0.20
N MET A 295 6.73 -2.45 0.16
CA MET A 295 7.65 -1.53 -0.53
C MET A 295 8.37 -2.21 -1.69
N THR A 296 8.41 -1.54 -2.84
CA THR A 296 8.90 -2.12 -4.09
C THR A 296 9.71 -1.16 -4.95
N SER A 297 10.62 -1.73 -5.73
CA SER A 297 11.26 -1.06 -6.84
C SER A 297 11.46 -2.01 -8.01
N SER A 298 10.86 -1.68 -9.16
CA SER A 298 11.09 -2.42 -10.41
C SER A 298 12.50 -2.21 -10.99
N VAL A 299 13.29 -1.29 -10.43
CA VAL A 299 14.68 -1.03 -10.85
C VAL A 299 15.64 -1.93 -10.08
N THR A 300 15.48 -2.03 -8.76
CA THR A 300 16.35 -2.84 -7.89
C THR A 300 15.80 -4.25 -7.64
N ASN A 301 14.58 -4.54 -8.09
CA ASN A 301 13.80 -5.74 -7.78
C ASN A 301 13.43 -5.92 -6.30
N GLN A 302 13.57 -4.86 -5.49
CA GLN A 302 13.07 -4.84 -4.12
C GLN A 302 11.57 -5.16 -4.09
N GLY A 303 11.14 -6.00 -3.14
CA GLY A 303 9.74 -6.32 -2.88
C GLY A 303 9.14 -7.35 -3.84
N ARG A 304 9.90 -7.83 -4.84
CA ARG A 304 9.39 -8.77 -5.85
C ARG A 304 9.08 -10.12 -5.23
N GLU A 305 10.00 -10.69 -4.46
CA GLU A 305 9.84 -12.00 -3.84
C GLU A 305 8.75 -11.94 -2.77
N GLU A 306 8.71 -10.84 -2.02
CA GLU A 306 7.69 -10.57 -1.01
C GLU A 306 6.28 -10.49 -1.62
N ILE A 307 6.12 -9.81 -2.77
CA ILE A 307 4.84 -9.83 -3.50
C ILE A 307 4.48 -11.26 -3.90
N LEU A 308 5.39 -12.02 -4.50
CA LEU A 308 5.09 -13.37 -4.99
C LEU A 308 4.73 -14.32 -3.84
N LEU A 309 5.38 -14.18 -2.69
CA LEU A 309 5.08 -14.98 -1.51
C LEU A 309 3.73 -14.60 -0.89
N HIS A 310 3.42 -13.30 -0.82
CA HIS A 310 2.09 -12.82 -0.40
C HIS A 310 0.97 -13.27 -1.35
N MET A 311 1.20 -13.20 -2.67
CA MET A 311 0.28 -13.73 -3.68
C MET A 311 0.05 -15.23 -3.49
N SER A 312 1.12 -16.00 -3.26
CA SER A 312 1.03 -17.44 -2.97
C SER A 312 0.10 -17.71 -1.79
N GLN A 313 0.33 -16.99 -0.69
CA GLN A 313 -0.47 -17.08 0.51
C GLN A 313 -1.94 -16.78 0.27
N LEU A 314 -2.24 -15.63 -0.35
CA LEU A 314 -3.63 -15.23 -0.62
C LEU A 314 -4.32 -16.22 -1.56
N ARG A 315 -3.63 -16.67 -2.61
CA ARG A 315 -4.16 -17.63 -3.58
C ARG A 315 -4.41 -18.99 -2.96
N ASN A 316 -3.47 -19.51 -2.16
CA ASN A 316 -3.59 -20.84 -1.55
C ASN A 316 -4.70 -20.85 -0.50
N TYR A 317 -4.86 -19.75 0.24
CA TYR A 317 -6.02 -19.56 1.11
C TYR A 317 -7.32 -19.52 0.28
N TRP A 318 -7.34 -18.76 -0.81
CA TRP A 318 -8.51 -18.66 -1.70
C TRP A 318 -8.90 -19.99 -2.35
N LEU A 319 -7.92 -20.82 -2.74
CA LEU A 319 -8.21 -22.13 -3.33
C LEU A 319 -8.75 -23.15 -2.32
N LYS A 320 -8.50 -22.94 -1.02
CA LYS A 320 -8.95 -23.85 0.04
C LYS A 320 -10.39 -23.58 0.47
N HIS A 321 -10.90 -22.35 0.31
CA HIS A 321 -12.15 -21.85 0.90
C HIS A 321 -13.11 -21.31 -0.15
#